data_AF-A0A6J7NQ52-F1
#
_entry.id   AF-A0A6J7NQ52-F1
#
_cell.length_a   1.000
_cell.length_b   1.000
_cell.length_c   1.000
_cell.angle_alpha   90.00
_cell.angle_beta   90.00
_cell.angle_gamma   90.00
#
_symmetry.space_group_name_H-M   'P 1'
#
loop_
_entity.id
_entity.type
_entity.pdbx_description
1 polymer ?
#
loop_
_entity_poly.entity_id
_entity_poly.type
_entity_poly.pdbx_seq_one_letter_code
_entity_poly.pdbx_strand_id
1 'polypeptide(L)'
;MLFLYGGTNDHFQAYSRISEQTSIANGHGWANLTAQRHERLSASTQMLSLFVPNKATCLPDLYPLPLDHVPTPGLGEMRRLLKEDTGVMFCDDLIEASLPANRYDSSPWKLTDSHWSDYGSLLVANSILRRLAVTPIESHWVECEPHFSAGDLGSRFGEKVGVQVIREVACELPTPLCVFDSGGGSLDGASMGRRVEWECEDAPIGSSSLVVGNSFAGTGLRRNHLVYWFSRMFRRTVFLHAASVPTDVREAYRPDIVLFQGLERFMRLVPVDEYTAQQCEAVYEVRA
;
A
#
# COMPACT_ATOMS: atom_id res chain seq x y z
N MET A 1 -7.76 -13.96 -14.43
CA MET A 1 -7.17 -12.91 -13.56
C MET A 1 -6.14 -12.16 -14.39
N LEU A 2 -6.09 -10.83 -14.29
CA LEU A 2 -5.12 -9.97 -14.98
C LEU A 2 -3.94 -9.66 -14.07
N PHE A 3 -2.76 -9.53 -14.68
CA PHE A 3 -1.52 -9.18 -14.02
C PHE A 3 -0.81 -8.06 -14.77
N LEU A 4 0.01 -7.29 -14.06
CA LEU A 4 0.97 -6.42 -14.70
C LEU A 4 2.01 -7.24 -15.45
N TYR A 5 2.50 -6.69 -16.55
CA TYR A 5 3.58 -7.29 -17.35
C TYR A 5 4.71 -6.29 -17.61
N GLY A 6 4.37 -5.10 -18.14
CA GLY A 6 5.32 -4.02 -18.39
C GLY A 6 4.95 -2.71 -17.69
N GLY A 7 5.21 -1.59 -18.36
CA GLY A 7 4.98 -0.23 -17.86
C GLY A 7 6.28 0.43 -17.39
N THR A 8 6.19 1.61 -16.79
CA THR A 8 7.36 2.41 -16.36
C THR A 8 8.28 1.70 -15.37
N ASN A 9 7.79 0.63 -14.73
CA ASN A 9 8.54 -0.15 -13.74
C ASN A 9 9.10 -1.48 -14.27
N ASP A 10 8.96 -1.79 -15.57
CA ASP A 10 9.43 -3.03 -16.22
C ASP A 10 9.16 -4.30 -15.39
N HIS A 11 7.90 -4.45 -14.99
CA HIS A 11 7.46 -5.38 -13.95
C HIS A 11 7.93 -6.83 -14.13
N PHE A 12 7.74 -7.40 -15.32
CA PHE A 12 8.17 -8.78 -15.61
C PHE A 12 9.70 -8.90 -15.62
N GLN A 13 10.41 -7.92 -16.18
CA GLN A 13 11.88 -7.96 -16.20
C GLN A 13 12.49 -7.92 -14.81
N ALA A 14 11.83 -7.30 -13.82
CA ALA A 14 12.31 -7.26 -12.44
C ALA A 14 12.42 -8.65 -11.78
N TYR A 15 11.76 -9.67 -12.33
CA TYR A 15 11.86 -11.06 -11.91
C TYR A 15 12.90 -11.86 -12.69
N SER A 16 13.56 -11.27 -13.70
CA SER A 16 14.50 -11.98 -14.57
C SER A 16 15.92 -11.98 -14.01
N ARG A 17 16.67 -13.05 -14.31
CA ARG A 17 18.11 -13.15 -13.97
C ARG A 17 18.96 -12.02 -14.54
N ILE A 18 18.55 -11.46 -15.68
CA ILE A 18 19.27 -10.35 -16.35
C ILE A 18 19.29 -9.11 -15.45
N SER A 19 18.23 -8.89 -14.68
CA SER A 19 18.09 -7.73 -13.79
C SER A 19 18.60 -7.96 -12.37
N GLU A 20 19.05 -9.18 -12.05
CA GLU A 20 19.29 -9.64 -10.68
C GLU A 20 20.26 -8.74 -9.91
N GLN A 21 21.44 -8.46 -10.48
CA GLN A 21 22.46 -7.67 -9.80
C GLN A 21 21.99 -6.24 -9.48
N THR A 22 21.31 -5.58 -10.43
CA THR A 22 20.74 -4.24 -10.22
C THR A 22 19.58 -4.28 -9.21
N SER A 23 18.74 -5.31 -9.29
CA SER A 23 17.62 -5.52 -8.37
C SER A 23 18.09 -5.70 -6.93
N ILE A 24 19.15 -6.51 -6.71
CA ILE A 24 19.81 -6.69 -5.40
C ILE A 24 20.39 -5.36 -4.89
N ALA A 25 21.11 -4.62 -5.74
CA ALA A 25 21.68 -3.33 -5.37
C ALA A 25 20.60 -2.33 -4.93
N ASN A 26 19.47 -2.28 -5.64
CA ASN A 26 18.33 -1.46 -5.23
C ASN A 26 17.70 -1.95 -3.93
N GLY A 27 17.58 -3.28 -3.73
CA GLY A 27 17.12 -3.87 -2.47
C GLY A 27 17.95 -3.42 -1.27
N HIS A 28 19.28 -3.39 -1.44
CA HIS A 28 20.20 -2.86 -0.43
C HIS A 28 20.01 -1.35 -0.19
N GLY A 29 19.80 -0.56 -1.25
CA GLY A 29 19.53 0.88 -1.13
C GLY A 29 18.21 1.16 -0.40
N TRP A 30 17.15 0.40 -0.69
CA TRP A 30 15.88 0.47 0.02
C TRP A 30 16.00 0.04 1.48
N ALA A 31 16.81 -0.97 1.78
CA ALA A 31 17.09 -1.38 3.15
C ALA A 31 17.78 -0.27 3.95
N ASN A 32 18.83 0.33 3.39
CA ASN A 32 19.54 1.46 4.00
C ASN A 32 18.61 2.66 4.23
N LEU A 33 17.83 3.05 3.23
CA LEU A 33 16.89 4.17 3.35
C LEU A 33 15.83 3.91 4.42
N THR A 34 15.33 2.67 4.52
CA THR A 34 14.34 2.29 5.53
C THR A 34 14.92 2.39 6.93
N ALA A 35 16.14 1.88 7.15
CA ALA A 35 16.83 1.99 8.43
C ALA A 35 17.06 3.46 8.82
N GLN A 36 17.49 4.30 7.87
CA GLN A 36 17.66 5.74 8.11
C GLN A 36 16.35 6.44 8.50
N ARG A 37 15.22 6.08 7.85
CA ARG A 37 13.90 6.62 8.21
C ARG A 37 13.51 6.24 9.64
N HIS A 38 13.75 4.99 10.03
CA HIS A 38 13.45 4.50 11.38
C HIS A 38 14.31 5.19 12.42
N GLU A 39 15.62 5.27 12.19
CA GLU A 39 16.55 5.99 13.08
C GLU A 39 16.10 7.45 13.25
N ARG A 40 15.82 8.15 12.15
CA ARG A 40 15.40 9.57 12.15
C ARG A 40 14.12 9.83 12.94
N LEU A 41 13.14 8.91 12.91
CA LEU A 41 11.81 9.13 13.51
C LEU A 41 11.62 8.46 14.88
N SER A 42 12.40 7.41 15.19
CA SER A 42 12.24 6.56 16.38
C SER A 42 12.32 7.29 17.73
N ALA A 43 12.98 8.45 17.79
CA ALA A 43 13.16 9.20 19.02
C ALA A 43 11.85 9.78 19.61
N SER A 44 10.81 9.99 18.79
CA SER A 44 9.57 10.65 19.23
C SER A 44 8.29 10.15 18.55
N THR A 45 8.41 9.35 17.50
CA THR A 45 7.27 8.91 16.68
C THR A 45 7.46 7.43 16.34
N GLN A 46 6.40 6.64 16.48
CA GLN A 46 6.48 5.24 16.07
C GLN A 46 6.49 5.16 14.55
N MET A 47 7.51 4.54 13.98
CA MET A 47 7.64 4.36 12.53
C MET A 47 7.37 2.89 12.16
N LEU A 48 6.49 2.67 11.20
CA LEU A 48 6.30 1.39 10.54
C LEU A 48 6.59 1.53 9.04
N SER A 49 7.26 0.54 8.47
CA SER A 49 7.49 0.44 7.03
C SER A 49 6.87 -0.84 6.48
N LEU A 50 5.92 -0.69 5.58
CA LEU A 50 5.19 -1.77 4.93
C LEU A 50 5.62 -1.89 3.47
N PHE A 51 6.08 -3.07 3.06
CA PHE A 51 6.39 -3.39 1.68
C PHE A 51 5.40 -4.43 1.17
N VAL A 52 4.56 -4.02 0.23
CA VAL A 52 3.55 -4.90 -0.34
C VAL A 52 4.19 -5.70 -1.49
N PRO A 53 4.13 -7.04 -1.45
CA PRO A 53 4.56 -7.88 -2.56
C PRO A 53 3.66 -7.61 -3.78
N ASN A 54 4.20 -7.88 -4.95
CA ASN A 54 3.42 -7.86 -6.17
C ASN A 54 2.42 -9.01 -6.19
N LYS A 55 1.32 -8.81 -6.90
CA LYS A 55 0.34 -9.87 -7.18
C LYS A 55 0.98 -11.11 -7.83
N ALA A 56 1.96 -10.91 -8.72
CA ALA A 56 2.73 -12.00 -9.34
C ALA A 56 3.60 -12.77 -8.33
N THR A 57 4.11 -12.08 -7.28
CA THR A 57 4.83 -12.72 -6.17
C THR A 57 3.92 -13.57 -5.30
N CYS A 58 2.69 -13.10 -5.06
CA CYS A 58 1.71 -13.82 -4.25
C CYS A 58 1.01 -14.97 -4.99
N LEU A 59 0.86 -14.85 -6.32
CA LEU A 59 0.15 -15.82 -7.16
C LEU A 59 1.03 -16.29 -8.33
N PRO A 60 2.23 -16.85 -8.06
CA PRO A 60 3.18 -17.19 -9.12
C PRO A 60 2.67 -18.32 -10.02
N ASP A 61 1.84 -19.22 -9.49
CA ASP A 61 1.25 -20.34 -10.21
C ASP A 61 0.10 -19.95 -11.14
N LEU A 62 -0.46 -18.75 -10.96
CA LEU A 62 -1.46 -18.16 -11.85
C LEU A 62 -0.86 -17.13 -12.83
N TYR A 63 0.41 -16.78 -12.67
CA TYR A 63 1.07 -15.85 -13.57
C TYR A 63 1.29 -16.55 -14.94
N PRO A 64 0.97 -15.90 -16.07
CA PRO A 64 0.89 -16.59 -17.37
C PRO A 64 2.26 -16.93 -17.99
N LEU A 65 3.36 -16.45 -17.41
CA LEU A 65 4.72 -16.64 -17.90
C LEU A 65 5.62 -17.17 -16.78
N PRO A 66 6.68 -17.92 -17.09
CA PRO A 66 7.64 -18.32 -16.07
C PRO A 66 8.33 -17.10 -15.45
N LEU A 67 8.48 -17.10 -14.13
CA LEU A 67 9.25 -16.13 -13.36
C LEU A 67 10.55 -16.78 -12.91
N ASP A 68 11.71 -16.18 -13.19
CA ASP A 68 13.01 -16.78 -12.78
C ASP A 68 13.21 -16.73 -11.27
N HIS A 69 12.68 -15.68 -10.63
CA HIS A 69 12.72 -15.45 -9.18
C HIS A 69 11.31 -15.17 -8.67
N VAL A 70 11.01 -15.60 -7.44
CA VAL A 70 9.80 -15.23 -6.71
C VAL A 70 10.16 -15.18 -5.22
N PRO A 71 10.14 -14.00 -4.55
CA PRO A 71 9.87 -12.65 -5.06
C PRO A 71 10.97 -12.13 -6.02
N THR A 72 10.86 -10.88 -6.47
CA THR A 72 11.98 -10.18 -7.13
C THR A 72 13.24 -10.19 -6.24
N PRO A 73 14.45 -10.27 -6.83
CA PRO A 73 15.69 -10.30 -6.06
C PRO A 73 15.84 -9.12 -5.08
N GLY A 74 15.43 -7.92 -5.48
CA GLY A 74 15.47 -6.73 -4.63
C GLY A 74 14.60 -6.82 -3.37
N LEU A 75 13.37 -7.33 -3.47
CA LEU A 75 12.53 -7.56 -2.28
C LEU A 75 13.12 -8.65 -1.40
N GLY A 76 13.65 -9.73 -2.00
CA GLY A 76 14.33 -10.80 -1.28
C GLY A 76 15.53 -10.29 -0.48
N GLU A 77 16.37 -9.45 -1.10
CA GLU A 77 17.55 -8.87 -0.47
C GLU A 77 17.16 -7.90 0.66
N MET A 78 16.18 -7.03 0.42
CA MET A 78 15.69 -6.11 1.44
C MET A 78 15.15 -6.87 2.66
N ARG A 79 14.37 -7.93 2.45
CA ARG A 79 13.87 -8.80 3.52
C ARG A 79 15.01 -9.44 4.29
N ARG A 80 16.05 -9.93 3.61
CA ARG A 80 17.22 -10.53 4.26
C ARG A 80 17.94 -9.53 5.17
N LEU A 81 18.10 -8.29 4.72
CA LEU A 81 18.81 -7.23 5.43
C LEU A 81 18.00 -6.66 6.63
N LEU A 82 16.68 -6.56 6.49
CA LEU A 82 15.79 -5.97 7.50
C LEU A 82 15.05 -7.02 8.37
N LYS A 83 15.49 -8.28 8.35
CA LYS A 83 14.78 -9.39 9.04
C LYS A 83 14.59 -9.19 10.54
N GLU A 84 15.52 -8.47 11.19
CA GLU A 84 15.49 -8.19 12.63
C GLU A 84 14.78 -6.85 12.95
N ASP A 85 14.40 -6.08 11.93
CA ASP A 85 13.75 -4.79 12.12
C ASP A 85 12.25 -4.99 12.38
N THR A 86 11.88 -4.86 13.66
CA THR A 86 10.49 -5.00 14.13
C THR A 86 9.58 -3.83 13.76
N GLY A 87 10.08 -2.77 13.12
CA GLY A 87 9.25 -1.75 12.48
C GLY A 87 8.90 -2.08 11.03
N VAL A 88 9.50 -3.13 10.44
CA VAL A 88 9.34 -3.47 9.03
C VAL A 88 8.38 -4.66 8.85
N MET A 89 7.57 -4.59 7.80
CA MET A 89 6.56 -5.59 7.45
C MET A 89 6.59 -5.86 5.94
N PHE A 90 6.57 -7.13 5.55
CA PHE A 90 6.58 -7.57 4.14
C PHE A 90 5.26 -8.22 3.68
N CYS A 91 4.17 -7.96 4.43
CA CYS A 91 2.81 -8.43 4.15
C CYS A 91 2.69 -9.95 3.92
N ASP A 92 3.29 -10.78 4.77
CA ASP A 92 3.27 -12.24 4.62
C ASP A 92 1.85 -12.83 4.61
N ASP A 93 0.91 -12.22 5.34
CA ASP A 93 -0.51 -12.57 5.34
C ASP A 93 -1.13 -12.52 3.92
N LEU A 94 -0.65 -11.65 3.02
CA LEU A 94 -1.11 -11.63 1.62
C LEU A 94 -0.60 -12.84 0.83
N ILE A 95 0.63 -13.27 1.10
CA ILE A 95 1.23 -14.46 0.46
C ILE A 95 0.47 -15.70 0.94
N GLU A 96 0.26 -15.82 2.25
CA GLU A 96 -0.47 -16.94 2.86
C GLU A 96 -1.91 -17.02 2.34
N ALA A 97 -2.64 -15.90 2.30
CA ALA A 97 -4.00 -15.85 1.77
C ALA A 97 -4.07 -16.09 0.24
N SER A 98 -2.94 -16.02 -0.46
CA SER A 98 -2.86 -16.27 -1.90
C SER A 98 -2.48 -17.71 -2.25
N LEU A 99 -2.16 -18.55 -1.26
CA LEU A 99 -1.87 -19.97 -1.50
C LEU A 99 -3.09 -20.67 -2.12
N PRO A 100 -2.88 -21.69 -2.98
CA PRO A 100 -3.98 -22.44 -3.60
C PRO A 100 -5.02 -22.96 -2.60
N ALA A 101 -4.59 -23.38 -1.41
CA ALA A 101 -5.50 -23.88 -0.37
C ALA A 101 -6.43 -22.80 0.23
N ASN A 102 -6.08 -21.51 0.12
CA ASN A 102 -6.71 -20.43 0.88
C ASN A 102 -7.50 -19.44 0.00
N ARG A 103 -7.27 -19.42 -1.32
CA ARG A 103 -7.71 -18.31 -2.19
C ARG A 103 -9.06 -18.46 -2.88
N TYR A 104 -9.71 -19.62 -2.80
CA TYR A 104 -10.94 -19.90 -3.57
C TYR A 104 -12.19 -19.21 -3.00
N ASP A 105 -12.28 -19.10 -1.67
CA ASP A 105 -13.44 -18.48 -1.02
C ASP A 105 -13.31 -16.96 -0.91
N SER A 106 -12.09 -16.43 -0.87
CA SER A 106 -11.80 -14.99 -0.81
C SER A 106 -10.39 -14.67 -1.30
N SER A 107 -10.26 -14.16 -2.53
CA SER A 107 -8.94 -13.73 -3.02
C SER A 107 -8.53 -12.39 -2.39
N PRO A 108 -7.29 -12.26 -1.86
CA PRO A 108 -6.78 -10.97 -1.40
C PRO A 108 -6.46 -10.02 -2.58
N TRP A 109 -6.66 -10.45 -3.83
CA TRP A 109 -6.38 -9.68 -5.03
C TRP A 109 -7.63 -9.49 -5.89
N LYS A 110 -7.80 -8.30 -6.45
CA LYS A 110 -8.86 -8.05 -7.45
C LYS A 110 -8.54 -8.77 -8.75
N LEU A 111 -9.55 -9.31 -9.43
CA LEU A 111 -9.33 -10.15 -10.61
C LEU A 111 -8.85 -9.37 -11.84
N THR A 112 -9.37 -8.18 -12.08
CA THR A 112 -9.09 -7.34 -13.26
C THR A 112 -8.37 -6.05 -12.90
N ASP A 113 -7.74 -6.00 -11.73
CA ASP A 113 -7.07 -4.82 -11.19
C ASP A 113 -5.69 -5.21 -10.63
N SER A 114 -4.78 -4.23 -10.58
CA SER A 114 -3.44 -4.37 -10.02
C SER A 114 -3.40 -4.34 -8.49
N HIS A 115 -4.45 -3.84 -7.85
CA HIS A 115 -4.57 -3.69 -6.39
C HIS A 115 -5.08 -4.96 -5.70
N TRP A 116 -4.86 -4.99 -4.38
CA TRP A 116 -5.56 -5.94 -3.51
C TRP A 116 -7.09 -5.70 -3.52
N SER A 117 -7.83 -6.72 -3.09
CA SER A 117 -9.26 -6.62 -2.82
C SER A 117 -9.51 -5.89 -1.49
N ASP A 118 -10.79 -5.64 -1.16
CA ASP A 118 -11.19 -5.14 0.14
C ASP A 118 -10.70 -6.05 1.27
N TYR A 119 -10.79 -7.38 1.05
CA TYR A 119 -10.25 -8.38 1.96
C TYR A 119 -8.73 -8.33 2.08
N GLY A 120 -8.00 -8.19 0.97
CA GLY A 120 -6.54 -8.06 1.02
C GLY A 120 -6.08 -6.81 1.76
N SER A 121 -6.79 -5.68 1.57
CA SER A 121 -6.53 -4.46 2.35
C SER A 121 -6.82 -4.64 3.84
N LEU A 122 -7.91 -5.34 4.18
CA LEU A 122 -8.28 -5.63 5.56
C LEU A 122 -7.25 -6.56 6.24
N LEU A 123 -6.76 -7.59 5.53
CA LEU A 123 -5.71 -8.47 6.04
C LEU A 123 -4.49 -7.66 6.46
N VAL A 124 -4.01 -6.79 5.58
CA VAL A 124 -2.86 -5.91 5.84
C VAL A 124 -3.14 -4.95 6.98
N ALA A 125 -4.32 -4.32 7.02
CA ALA A 125 -4.71 -3.45 8.12
C ALA A 125 -4.66 -4.20 9.47
N ASN A 126 -5.21 -5.42 9.51
CA ASN A 126 -5.19 -6.27 10.69
C ASN A 126 -3.78 -6.72 11.07
N SER A 127 -2.90 -7.02 10.11
CA SER A 127 -1.48 -7.29 10.41
C SER A 127 -0.82 -6.10 11.11
N ILE A 128 -1.11 -4.88 10.65
CA ILE A 128 -0.55 -3.65 11.25
C ILE A 128 -1.14 -3.41 12.63
N LEU A 129 -2.46 -3.55 12.81
CA LEU A 129 -3.10 -3.42 14.13
C LEU A 129 -2.51 -4.40 15.14
N ARG A 130 -2.27 -5.66 14.75
CA ARG A 130 -1.58 -6.63 15.62
C ARG A 130 -0.16 -6.17 15.98
N ARG A 131 0.59 -5.61 15.03
CA ARG A 131 1.92 -5.05 15.28
C ARG A 131 1.88 -3.88 16.26
N LEU A 132 0.79 -3.11 16.26
CA LEU A 132 0.52 -2.03 17.21
C LEU A 132 -0.12 -2.52 18.52
N ALA A 133 -0.24 -3.83 18.73
CA ALA A 133 -0.93 -4.45 19.88
C ALA A 133 -2.40 -4.00 20.04
N VAL A 134 -3.05 -3.69 18.91
CA VAL A 134 -4.48 -3.35 18.83
C VAL A 134 -5.26 -4.57 18.34
N THR A 135 -6.47 -4.74 18.88
CA THR A 135 -7.40 -5.79 18.44
C THR A 135 -7.69 -5.64 16.94
N PRO A 136 -7.57 -6.74 16.15
CA PRO A 136 -7.95 -6.73 14.75
C PRO A 136 -9.42 -6.33 14.53
N ILE A 137 -9.70 -5.73 13.38
CA ILE A 137 -11.05 -5.45 12.91
C ILE A 137 -11.75 -6.79 12.63
N GLU A 138 -12.85 -7.01 13.31
CA GLU A 138 -13.76 -8.12 13.03
C GLU A 138 -14.55 -7.82 11.74
N SER A 139 -14.68 -8.83 10.89
CA SER A 139 -15.38 -8.70 9.62
C SER A 139 -16.07 -10.00 9.24
N HIS A 140 -17.06 -9.90 8.36
CA HIS A 140 -17.75 -11.04 7.79
C HIS A 140 -18.11 -10.77 6.33
N TRP A 141 -18.41 -11.83 5.59
CA TRP A 141 -18.87 -11.73 4.22
C TRP A 141 -20.39 -11.52 4.20
N VAL A 142 -20.84 -10.54 3.42
CA VAL A 142 -22.26 -10.32 3.13
C VAL A 142 -22.52 -10.48 1.64
N GLU A 143 -23.66 -11.06 1.29
CA GLU A 143 -24.14 -11.02 -0.08
C GLU A 143 -24.57 -9.59 -0.43
N CYS A 144 -24.29 -9.17 -1.66
CA CYS A 144 -24.69 -7.86 -2.16
C CYS A 144 -25.39 -7.97 -3.52
N GLU A 145 -26.12 -6.92 -3.87
CA GLU A 145 -26.70 -6.81 -5.21
C GLU A 145 -25.60 -6.94 -6.27
N PRO A 146 -25.72 -7.87 -7.22
CA PRO A 146 -24.67 -8.12 -8.18
C PRO A 146 -24.36 -6.88 -9.00
N HIS A 147 -23.13 -6.39 -8.90
CA HIS A 147 -22.68 -5.23 -9.66
C HIS A 147 -21.38 -5.52 -10.39
N PHE A 148 -21.16 -4.80 -11.47
CA PHE A 148 -19.98 -4.95 -12.30
C PHE A 148 -18.85 -4.04 -11.79
N SER A 149 -17.69 -4.64 -11.57
CA SER A 149 -16.48 -3.94 -11.15
C SER A 149 -15.40 -4.09 -12.21
N ALA A 150 -15.02 -2.98 -12.84
CA ALA A 150 -13.86 -2.90 -13.71
C ALA A 150 -12.64 -2.40 -12.93
N GLY A 151 -11.47 -2.99 -13.20
CA GLY A 151 -10.21 -2.60 -12.59
C GLY A 151 -9.33 -1.80 -13.53
N ASP A 152 -8.25 -1.22 -13.00
CA ASP A 152 -7.27 -0.45 -13.78
C ASP A 152 -6.66 -1.25 -14.96
N LEU A 153 -6.38 -2.54 -14.76
CA LEU A 153 -5.91 -3.43 -15.83
C LEU A 153 -7.03 -3.77 -16.82
N GLY A 154 -8.23 -4.08 -16.32
CA GLY A 154 -9.39 -4.42 -17.15
C GLY A 154 -9.76 -3.29 -18.11
N SER A 155 -9.68 -2.04 -17.64
CA SER A 155 -9.96 -0.85 -18.46
C SER A 155 -9.08 -0.74 -19.72
N ARG A 156 -7.90 -1.38 -19.75
CA ARG A 156 -7.00 -1.41 -20.91
C ARG A 156 -7.51 -2.31 -22.04
N PHE A 157 -8.49 -3.17 -21.76
CA PHE A 157 -9.11 -4.10 -22.70
C PHE A 157 -10.56 -3.70 -23.04
N GLY A 158 -10.98 -2.50 -22.62
CA GLY A 158 -12.33 -1.94 -22.85
C GLY A 158 -13.25 -2.05 -21.64
N GLU A 159 -14.36 -1.33 -21.69
CA GLU A 159 -15.32 -1.15 -20.56
C GLU A 159 -16.02 -2.44 -20.12
N LYS A 160 -15.96 -3.49 -20.93
CA LYS A 160 -16.63 -4.79 -20.67
C LYS A 160 -15.73 -5.81 -19.94
N VAL A 161 -14.47 -5.47 -19.66
CA VAL A 161 -13.55 -6.38 -18.96
C VAL A 161 -13.53 -6.04 -17.47
N GLY A 162 -14.26 -6.84 -16.71
CA GLY A 162 -14.44 -6.69 -15.27
C GLY A 162 -15.02 -7.96 -14.67
N VAL A 163 -15.46 -7.87 -13.42
CA VAL A 163 -16.03 -9.00 -12.69
C VAL A 163 -17.34 -8.62 -12.03
N GLN A 164 -18.24 -9.59 -11.94
CA GLN A 164 -19.44 -9.45 -11.15
C GLN A 164 -19.08 -9.67 -9.68
N VAL A 165 -19.35 -8.68 -8.84
CA VAL A 165 -19.17 -8.75 -7.40
C VAL A 165 -20.53 -9.09 -6.80
N ILE A 166 -20.58 -10.17 -6.02
CA ILE A 166 -21.80 -10.69 -5.38
C ILE A 166 -21.66 -10.80 -3.85
N ARG A 167 -20.45 -10.56 -3.33
CA ARG A 167 -20.16 -10.55 -1.91
C ARG A 167 -19.13 -9.48 -1.59
N GLU A 168 -19.29 -8.86 -0.43
CA GLU A 168 -18.39 -7.83 0.08
C GLU A 168 -18.02 -8.12 1.54
N VAL A 169 -16.91 -7.52 1.97
CA VAL A 169 -16.50 -7.51 3.37
C VAL A 169 -17.31 -6.44 4.11
N ALA A 170 -18.02 -6.86 5.14
CA ALA A 170 -18.73 -5.99 6.07
C ALA A 170 -18.05 -5.99 7.44
N CYS A 171 -18.13 -4.84 8.11
CA CYS A 171 -17.61 -4.62 9.45
C CYS A 171 -18.35 -3.44 10.08
N GLU A 172 -18.57 -3.48 11.38
CA GLU A 172 -19.11 -2.36 12.15
C GLU A 172 -17.96 -1.48 12.61
N LEU A 173 -17.82 -0.31 12.00
CA LEU A 173 -16.78 0.66 12.31
C LEU A 173 -17.36 2.09 12.35
N PRO A 174 -16.79 3.00 13.14
CA PRO A 174 -17.14 4.41 13.13
C PRO A 174 -17.08 5.03 11.72
N THR A 175 -17.82 6.12 11.52
CA THR A 175 -17.78 6.88 10.27
C THR A 175 -16.91 8.13 10.44
N PRO A 176 -15.77 8.23 9.74
CA PRO A 176 -14.88 9.37 9.84
C PRO A 176 -15.36 10.53 8.97
N LEU A 177 -15.00 11.75 9.37
CA LEU A 177 -15.20 12.97 8.60
C LEU A 177 -13.92 13.29 7.81
N CYS A 178 -14.05 13.53 6.51
CA CYS A 178 -12.98 14.12 5.71
C CYS A 178 -12.93 15.62 6.03
N VAL A 179 -11.90 16.06 6.76
CA VAL A 179 -11.74 17.47 7.17
C VAL A 179 -10.89 18.26 6.20
N PHE A 180 -10.11 17.56 5.36
CA PHE A 180 -9.28 18.17 4.33
C PHE A 180 -9.02 17.20 3.18
N ASP A 181 -9.08 17.68 1.95
CA ASP A 181 -8.59 16.98 0.75
C ASP A 181 -8.00 18.04 -0.19
N SER A 182 -6.71 17.93 -0.52
CA SER A 182 -6.06 18.84 -1.45
C SER A 182 -6.59 18.70 -2.89
N GLY A 183 -7.46 17.71 -3.15
CA GLY A 183 -8.00 17.39 -4.48
C GLY A 183 -7.10 16.42 -5.26
N GLY A 184 -7.55 16.07 -6.48
CA GLY A 184 -6.81 15.15 -7.36
C GLY A 184 -6.74 15.63 -8.79
N GLY A 185 -5.63 15.30 -9.47
CA GLY A 185 -5.43 15.46 -10.91
C GLY A 185 -4.30 16.43 -11.27
N SER A 186 -3.07 15.93 -11.41
CA SER A 186 -2.17 16.58 -12.36
C SER A 186 -2.70 16.32 -13.78
N LEU A 187 -2.38 17.20 -14.74
CA LEU A 187 -2.70 17.01 -16.16
C LEU A 187 -2.21 15.65 -16.71
N ASP A 188 -1.21 15.04 -16.05
CA ASP A 188 -0.61 13.75 -16.40
C ASP A 188 -1.14 12.57 -15.56
N GLY A 189 -2.16 12.78 -14.73
CA GLY A 189 -2.75 11.74 -13.87
C GLY A 189 -1.87 11.31 -12.69
N ALA A 190 -0.78 12.02 -12.42
CA ALA A 190 0.08 11.74 -11.27
C ALA A 190 -0.63 12.22 -10.00
N SER A 191 -0.87 11.29 -9.07
CA SER A 191 -1.49 11.61 -7.78
C SER A 191 -0.48 12.05 -6.70
N MET A 192 0.79 12.26 -7.08
CA MET A 192 1.94 12.54 -6.19
C MET A 192 1.83 13.91 -5.52
N GLY A 193 1.85 13.92 -4.18
CA GLY A 193 1.72 15.10 -3.33
C GLY A 193 0.33 15.31 -2.72
N ARG A 194 -0.67 14.43 -2.99
CA ARG A 194 -2.04 14.65 -2.52
C ARG A 194 -2.11 14.35 -1.06
N ARG A 195 -2.75 15.26 -0.34
CA ARG A 195 -3.04 15.09 1.08
C ARG A 195 -4.53 14.97 1.32
N VAL A 196 -4.89 13.99 2.14
CA VAL A 196 -6.26 13.83 2.65
C VAL A 196 -6.19 13.64 4.15
N GLU A 197 -7.03 14.34 4.90
CA GLU A 197 -7.12 14.23 6.35
C GLU A 197 -8.52 13.82 6.79
N TRP A 198 -8.53 12.86 7.70
CA TRP A 198 -9.72 12.29 8.29
C TRP A 198 -9.68 12.47 9.80
N GLU A 199 -10.83 12.79 10.38
CA GLU A 199 -11.06 12.81 11.82
C GLU A 199 -12.19 11.85 12.18
N CYS A 200 -12.05 11.16 13.30
CA CYS A 200 -13.04 10.21 13.78
C CYS A 200 -13.16 10.32 15.30
N GLU A 201 -14.24 10.97 15.76
CA GLU A 201 -14.46 11.24 17.19
C GLU A 201 -14.59 9.94 18.00
N ASP A 202 -15.35 8.97 17.47
CA ASP A 202 -15.60 7.66 18.07
C ASP A 202 -14.51 6.62 17.75
N ALA A 203 -13.33 7.04 17.30
CA ALA A 203 -12.26 6.12 16.96
C ALA A 203 -11.77 5.32 18.19
N PRO A 204 -11.56 3.99 18.07
CA PRO A 204 -11.07 3.17 19.17
C PRO A 204 -9.62 3.49 19.58
N ILE A 205 -8.81 4.07 18.70
CA ILE A 205 -7.44 4.49 18.98
C ILE A 205 -7.40 6.02 19.05
N GLY A 206 -7.14 6.55 20.25
CA GLY A 206 -7.10 7.99 20.51
C GLY A 206 -5.92 8.75 19.89
N SER A 207 -5.04 8.06 19.17
CA SER A 207 -3.82 8.57 18.52
C SER A 207 -4.04 9.02 17.08
N SER A 208 -3.04 9.71 16.54
CA SER A 208 -2.97 10.17 15.16
C SER A 208 -2.00 9.33 14.32
N SER A 209 -2.40 9.02 13.09
CA SER A 209 -1.59 8.27 12.13
C SER A 209 -1.32 9.08 10.87
N LEU A 210 -0.09 9.07 10.36
CA LEU A 210 0.23 9.50 9.01
C LEU A 210 0.58 8.30 8.14
N VAL A 211 -0.07 8.17 6.99
CA VAL A 211 0.24 7.18 5.96
C VAL A 211 0.89 7.87 4.77
N VAL A 212 2.17 7.59 4.53
CA VAL A 212 2.90 8.01 3.33
C VAL A 212 2.94 6.84 2.36
N GLY A 213 2.31 6.96 1.20
CA GLY A 213 2.24 5.82 0.27
C GLY A 213 1.68 6.16 -1.10
N ASN A 214 1.12 5.16 -1.77
CA ASN A 214 0.57 5.28 -3.12
C ASN A 214 -0.91 4.87 -3.15
N SER A 215 -1.42 4.49 -4.32
CA SER A 215 -2.82 4.08 -4.51
C SER A 215 -3.27 2.88 -3.67
N PHE A 216 -2.35 2.04 -3.17
CA PHE A 216 -2.68 0.97 -2.22
C PHE A 216 -3.06 1.53 -0.84
N ALA A 217 -2.32 2.53 -0.37
CA ALA A 217 -2.73 3.29 0.81
C ALA A 217 -4.01 4.08 0.54
N GLY A 218 -4.06 4.79 -0.58
CA GLY A 218 -5.24 5.45 -1.14
C GLY A 218 -5.84 6.56 -0.27
N THR A 219 -6.84 7.27 -0.79
CA THR A 219 -7.43 8.45 -0.11
C THR A 219 -8.36 8.12 1.06
N GLY A 220 -8.61 6.84 1.33
CA GLY A 220 -9.56 6.39 2.36
C GLY A 220 -11.02 6.27 1.93
N LEU A 221 -11.36 6.59 0.68
CA LEU A 221 -12.73 6.51 0.16
C LEU A 221 -13.24 5.10 -0.15
N ARG A 222 -12.37 4.09 -0.22
CA ARG A 222 -12.72 2.72 -0.64
C ARG A 222 -12.09 1.72 0.32
N ARG A 223 -12.77 0.60 0.59
CA ARG A 223 -12.27 -0.47 1.48
C ARG A 223 -10.95 -1.09 1.02
N ASN A 224 -10.65 -1.06 -0.27
CA ASN A 224 -9.35 -1.46 -0.79
C ASN A 224 -8.24 -0.39 -0.61
N HIS A 225 -8.49 0.70 0.11
CA HIS A 225 -7.48 1.67 0.52
C HIS A 225 -7.10 1.41 1.98
N LEU A 226 -5.81 1.36 2.31
CA LEU A 226 -5.39 1.20 3.70
C LEU A 226 -5.92 2.31 4.62
N VAL A 227 -5.98 3.54 4.11
CA VAL A 227 -6.47 4.73 4.82
C VAL A 227 -7.96 4.62 5.17
N TYR A 228 -8.74 3.79 4.46
CA TYR A 228 -10.15 3.57 4.79
C TYR A 228 -10.28 2.92 6.18
N TRP A 229 -9.41 1.96 6.47
CA TRP A 229 -9.38 1.27 7.76
C TRP A 229 -8.80 2.19 8.83
N PHE A 230 -7.70 2.89 8.52
CA PHE A 230 -7.01 3.73 9.50
C PHE A 230 -7.86 4.91 9.96
N SER A 231 -8.53 5.59 9.03
CA SER A 231 -9.44 6.71 9.37
C SER A 231 -10.57 6.32 10.32
N ARG A 232 -10.93 5.03 10.39
CA ARG A 232 -11.96 4.49 11.29
C ARG A 232 -11.41 3.99 12.62
N MET A 233 -10.11 3.71 12.67
CA MET A 233 -9.44 3.16 13.84
C MET A 233 -8.73 4.24 14.65
N PHE A 234 -8.18 5.26 14.00
CA PHE A 234 -7.43 6.36 14.62
C PHE A 234 -8.24 7.64 14.69
N ARG A 235 -8.05 8.42 15.76
CA ARG A 235 -8.75 9.71 15.95
C ARG A 235 -8.46 10.70 14.84
N ARG A 236 -7.24 10.69 14.31
CA ARG A 236 -6.86 11.46 13.12
C ARG A 236 -6.01 10.61 12.19
N THR A 237 -6.34 10.58 10.91
CA THR A 237 -5.52 9.94 9.88
C THR A 237 -5.21 10.91 8.77
N VAL A 238 -3.92 11.13 8.52
CA VAL A 238 -3.41 11.87 7.37
C VAL A 238 -2.91 10.88 6.33
N PHE A 239 -3.28 11.07 5.08
CA PHE A 239 -2.69 10.38 3.94
C PHE A 239 -1.88 11.38 3.13
N LEU A 240 -0.65 11.02 2.77
CA LEU A 240 0.18 11.73 1.81
C LEU A 240 0.59 10.77 0.69
N HIS A 241 0.20 11.08 -0.54
CA HIS A 241 0.59 10.29 -1.70
C HIS A 241 2.03 10.61 -2.10
N ALA A 242 3.02 9.87 -1.59
CA ALA A 242 4.42 10.08 -1.92
C ALA A 242 5.24 8.77 -1.89
N ALA A 243 6.32 8.74 -2.67
CA ALA A 243 7.32 7.67 -2.65
C ALA A 243 8.46 7.94 -1.64
N SER A 244 8.58 9.19 -1.19
CA SER A 244 9.57 9.67 -0.22
C SER A 244 8.89 10.09 1.07
N VAL A 245 9.58 9.93 2.21
CA VAL A 245 9.10 10.42 3.51
C VAL A 245 9.69 11.82 3.73
N PRO A 246 8.85 12.87 3.84
CA PRO A 246 9.33 14.24 4.03
C PRO A 246 10.25 14.39 5.24
N THR A 247 11.20 15.31 5.16
CA THR A 247 12.21 15.53 6.21
C THR A 247 11.64 16.13 7.50
N ASP A 248 10.59 16.94 7.38
CA ASP A 248 9.90 17.68 8.44
C ASP A 248 8.51 17.09 8.74
N VAL A 249 8.30 15.82 8.42
CA VAL A 249 7.01 15.13 8.52
C VAL A 249 6.41 15.20 9.94
N ARG A 250 7.27 15.23 10.96
CA ARG A 250 6.86 15.35 12.36
C ARG A 250 6.34 16.75 12.67
N GLU A 251 7.08 17.77 12.26
CA GLU A 251 6.75 19.17 12.49
C GLU A 251 5.47 19.56 11.73
N ALA A 252 5.35 19.11 10.49
CA ALA A 252 4.25 19.42 9.59
C ALA A 252 2.93 18.78 10.03
N TYR A 253 2.94 17.48 10.37
CA TYR A 253 1.70 16.73 10.59
C TYR A 253 1.46 16.28 12.02
N ARG A 254 2.50 16.32 12.87
CA ARG A 254 2.48 15.89 14.29
C ARG A 254 1.84 14.51 14.52
N PRO A 255 2.22 13.46 13.77
CA PRO A 255 1.65 12.14 13.96
C PRO A 255 2.27 11.44 15.18
N ASP A 256 1.47 10.61 15.86
CA ASP A 256 1.98 9.65 16.84
C ASP A 256 2.63 8.46 16.15
N ILE A 257 2.07 8.06 14.99
CA ILE A 257 2.53 6.94 14.17
C ILE A 257 2.71 7.38 12.71
N VAL A 258 3.86 7.06 12.12
CA VAL A 258 4.09 7.18 10.68
C VAL A 258 4.14 5.78 10.08
N LEU A 259 3.34 5.56 9.05
CA LEU A 259 3.36 4.37 8.22
C LEU A 259 3.86 4.75 6.83
N PHE A 260 5.02 4.23 6.43
CA PHE A 260 5.44 4.25 5.04
C PHE A 260 4.96 2.99 4.32
N GLN A 261 4.33 3.15 3.15
CA GLN A 261 3.84 2.06 2.32
C GLN A 261 4.56 2.05 0.96
N GLY A 262 5.48 1.10 0.79
CA GLY A 262 6.17 0.79 -0.46
C GLY A 262 5.55 -0.40 -1.19
N LEU A 263 5.93 -0.59 -2.47
CA LEU A 263 5.55 -1.73 -3.30
C LEU A 263 6.79 -2.36 -3.89
N GLU A 264 6.79 -3.69 -3.98
CA GLU A 264 7.87 -4.45 -4.63
C GLU A 264 8.19 -3.92 -6.03
N ARG A 265 7.17 -3.66 -6.87
CA ARG A 265 7.38 -3.12 -8.23
C ARG A 265 8.02 -1.73 -8.29
N PHE A 266 8.07 -0.97 -7.20
CA PHE A 266 8.75 0.32 -7.16
C PHE A 266 10.21 0.20 -6.67
N MET A 267 10.67 -1.00 -6.31
CA MET A 267 12.04 -1.25 -5.89
C MET A 267 13.06 -1.24 -7.06
N ARG A 268 12.64 -0.80 -8.24
CA ARG A 268 13.53 -0.56 -9.38
C ARG A 268 14.38 0.72 -9.21
N LEU A 269 13.90 1.66 -8.41
CA LEU A 269 14.60 2.90 -8.11
C LEU A 269 14.54 3.12 -6.59
N VAL A 270 15.64 3.58 -6.01
CA VAL A 270 15.68 4.02 -4.61
C VAL A 270 15.32 5.50 -4.56
N PRO A 271 14.25 5.91 -3.86
CA PRO A 271 13.88 7.31 -3.76
C PRO A 271 14.85 8.09 -2.85
N VAL A 272 14.78 9.42 -2.92
CA VAL A 272 15.51 10.33 -2.04
C VAL A 272 14.53 11.07 -1.11
N ASP A 273 14.87 11.17 0.17
CA ASP A 273 14.08 11.83 1.21
C ASP A 273 14.62 13.23 1.52
N GLU A 274 14.75 14.08 0.49
CA GLU A 274 15.36 15.41 0.58
C GLU A 274 14.34 16.56 0.53
N TYR A 275 13.04 16.23 0.53
CA TYR A 275 11.96 17.19 0.37
C TYR A 275 11.22 17.43 1.69
N THR A 276 10.76 18.66 1.91
CA THR A 276 9.82 18.99 2.98
C THR A 276 8.40 18.57 2.62
N ALA A 277 7.50 18.51 3.60
CA ALA A 277 6.09 18.20 3.43
C ALA A 277 5.45 19.17 2.43
N GLN A 278 5.75 20.47 2.57
CA GLN A 278 5.31 21.50 1.64
C GLN A 278 5.83 21.24 0.22
N GLN A 279 7.09 20.88 0.04
CA GLN A 279 7.64 20.58 -1.29
C GLN A 279 7.00 19.32 -1.91
N CYS A 280 6.71 18.31 -1.09
CA CYS A 280 5.97 17.13 -1.54
C CYS A 280 4.55 17.50 -1.98
N GLU A 281 3.83 18.34 -1.24
CA GLU A 281 2.50 18.83 -1.61
C GLU A 281 2.55 19.75 -2.84
N ALA A 282 3.59 20.57 -2.99
CA ALA A 282 3.75 21.52 -4.10
C ALA A 282 3.90 20.84 -5.48
N VAL A 283 4.19 19.53 -5.54
CA VAL A 283 4.07 18.75 -6.78
C VAL A 283 2.65 18.88 -7.38
N TYR A 284 1.64 19.20 -6.56
CA TYR A 284 0.31 19.59 -7.01
C TYR A 284 0.16 21.07 -7.41
N GLU A 285 0.83 22.00 -6.73
CA GLU A 285 0.64 23.43 -6.97
C GLU A 285 1.31 23.91 -8.27
N VAL A 286 2.26 23.15 -8.83
CA VAL A 286 2.88 23.50 -10.11
C VAL A 286 2.00 23.01 -11.27
N ARG A 287 1.11 23.92 -11.70
CA ARG A 287 0.29 24.02 -12.94
C ARG A 287 -1.21 24.10 -12.66
N ALA A 288 -1.63 25.26 -12.15
CA ALA A 288 -2.93 25.85 -12.49
C ALA A 288 -2.73 26.90 -13.59
#